data_AF-A0A7X7K5H8-F1
#
_entry.id   AF-A0A7X7K5H8-F1
#
_cell.length_a   1.000
_cell.length_b   1.000
_cell.length_c   1.000
_cell.angle_alpha   90.00
_cell.angle_beta   90.00
_cell.angle_gamma   90.00
#
_symmetry.space_group_name_H-M   'P 1'
#
loop_
_entity.id
_entity.type
_entity.pdbx_description
1 polymer ?
#
loop_
_entity_poly.entity_id
_entity_poly.type
_entity_poly.pdbx_seq_one_letter_code
_entity_poly.pdbx_strand_id
1 'polypeptide(L)'
;MTAEDFLRLLSRFAERPVPATGGRHVYLWHGDLDRLEAALPGGVLQLIDLHVLAAALTQAPRSTDAVRRLLLQSLRAHLTNMLSGEGQQVVVVTGCDLLSRYLVPLTPFFEAASDRTAVVFVVSPEETHFGRPTALPDYVSIVPQTPFDYLRSMARGPIVVNADEVSL
;
A
#
# COMPACT_ATOMS: atom_id res chain seq x y z
N MET A 1 -8.79 10.95 10.88
CA MET A 1 -9.65 9.76 11.05
C MET A 1 -8.91 8.83 11.99
N THR A 2 -9.58 8.25 12.98
CA THR A 2 -8.94 7.32 13.93
C THR A 2 -8.76 5.93 13.30
N ALA A 3 -7.93 5.08 13.91
CA ALA A 3 -7.76 3.70 13.48
C ALA A 3 -9.09 2.92 13.51
N GLU A 4 -9.87 3.03 14.59
CA GLU A 4 -11.17 2.36 14.72
C GLU A 4 -12.22 2.87 13.72
N ASP A 5 -12.23 4.17 13.45
CA ASP A 5 -13.12 4.74 12.42
C ASP A 5 -12.81 4.19 11.03
N PHE A 6 -11.52 4.00 10.75
CA PHE A 6 -11.07 3.43 9.49
C PHE A 6 -11.39 1.96 9.35
N LEU A 7 -11.16 1.14 10.38
CA LEU A 7 -11.53 -0.27 10.37
C LEU A 7 -13.05 -0.44 10.19
N ARG A 8 -13.86 0.41 10.84
CA ARG A 8 -15.32 0.47 10.62
C ARG A 8 -15.71 0.94 9.21
N LEU A 9 -14.92 1.82 8.60
CA LEU A 9 -15.12 2.23 7.21
C LEU A 9 -14.85 1.05 6.27
N LEU A 10 -13.72 0.36 6.43
CA LEU A 10 -13.33 -0.78 5.61
C LEU A 10 -14.30 -1.96 5.74
N SER A 11 -14.75 -2.27 6.95
CA SER A 11 -15.78 -3.28 7.19
C SER A 11 -17.09 -2.94 6.44
N ARG A 12 -17.53 -1.68 6.47
CA ARG A 12 -18.72 -1.23 5.70
C ARG A 12 -18.50 -1.26 4.19
N PHE A 13 -17.27 -0.97 3.75
CA PHE A 13 -16.88 -1.02 2.33
C PHE A 13 -16.96 -2.44 1.77
N ALA A 14 -16.56 -3.42 2.57
CA ALA A 14 -16.65 -4.82 2.22
C ALA A 14 -18.10 -5.31 2.02
N GLU A 15 -19.07 -4.71 2.70
CA GLU A 15 -20.48 -5.11 2.64
C GLU A 15 -21.26 -4.43 1.51
N ARG A 16 -20.91 -3.19 1.15
CA ARG A 16 -21.66 -2.39 0.17
C ARG A 16 -20.79 -1.33 -0.49
N PRO A 17 -21.13 -0.89 -1.72
CA PRO A 17 -20.42 0.20 -2.36
C PRO A 17 -20.51 1.45 -1.49
N VAL A 18 -19.38 2.11 -1.27
CA VAL A 18 -19.35 3.38 -0.56
C VAL A 18 -19.09 4.45 -1.62
N PRO A 19 -19.99 5.43 -1.79
CA PRO A 19 -19.75 6.51 -2.74
C PRO A 19 -18.59 7.37 -2.24
N ALA A 20 -17.65 7.65 -3.13
CA ALA A 20 -16.51 8.50 -2.80
C ALA A 20 -16.91 9.99 -2.80
N THR A 21 -17.66 10.44 -1.80
CA THR A 21 -18.24 11.80 -1.68
C THR A 21 -17.23 12.95 -1.51
N GLY A 22 -15.98 12.77 -1.92
CA GLY A 22 -14.94 13.80 -1.90
C GLY A 22 -13.56 13.37 -2.41
N GLY A 23 -13.43 12.24 -3.12
CA GLY A 23 -12.10 11.74 -3.54
C GLY A 23 -12.13 10.36 -4.17
N ARG A 24 -11.00 9.65 -4.16
CA ARG A 24 -10.92 8.20 -4.48
C ARG A 24 -10.69 7.42 -3.19
N HIS A 25 -11.13 6.16 -3.13
CA HIS A 25 -10.91 5.26 -2.00
C HIS A 25 -9.44 4.78 -1.94
N VAL A 26 -8.53 5.70 -1.67
CA VAL A 26 -7.10 5.43 -1.47
C VAL A 26 -6.72 5.89 -0.08
N TYR A 27 -6.23 4.96 0.72
CA TYR A 27 -5.95 5.14 2.14
C TYR A 27 -4.51 4.73 2.45
N LEU A 28 -3.95 5.37 3.47
CA LEU A 28 -2.69 4.98 4.09
C LEU A 28 -3.00 4.47 5.49
N TRP A 29 -2.56 3.25 5.78
CA TRP A 29 -2.60 2.62 7.09
C TRP A 29 -1.18 2.51 7.61
N HIS A 30 -0.94 3.12 8.77
CA HIS A 30 0.29 2.95 9.53
C HIS A 30 -0.02 2.07 10.75
N GLY A 31 0.50 0.85 10.76
CA GLY A 31 0.15 -0.19 11.74
C GLY A 31 0.21 -1.60 11.15
N ASP A 32 -0.07 -2.59 11.97
CA ASP A 32 0.03 -4.01 11.57
C ASP A 32 -1.01 -4.41 10.52
N LEU A 33 -0.56 -5.26 9.59
CA LEU A 33 -1.40 -5.87 8.56
C LEU A 33 -2.49 -6.76 9.19
N ASP A 34 -2.13 -7.58 10.18
CA ASP A 34 -3.04 -8.53 10.83
C ASP A 34 -4.29 -7.84 11.40
N ARG A 35 -4.12 -6.63 11.96
CA ARG A 35 -5.23 -5.83 12.50
C ARG A 35 -6.17 -5.34 11.39
N LEU A 36 -5.62 -5.08 10.21
CA LEU A 36 -6.40 -4.67 9.03
C LEU A 36 -7.12 -5.87 8.41
N GLU A 37 -6.46 -7.02 8.28
CA GLU A 37 -7.05 -8.26 7.77
C GLU A 37 -8.20 -8.75 8.65
N ALA A 38 -8.02 -8.72 9.98
CA ALA A 38 -9.06 -9.12 10.92
C ALA A 38 -10.34 -8.27 10.83
N ALA A 39 -10.25 -7.04 10.32
CA ALA A 39 -11.39 -6.14 10.14
C ALA A 39 -12.11 -6.32 8.80
N LEU A 40 -11.55 -7.09 7.86
CA LEU A 40 -12.11 -7.31 6.53
C LEU A 40 -12.79 -8.67 6.46
N PRO A 41 -14.10 -8.75 6.18
CA PRO A 41 -14.79 -10.03 6.06
C PRO A 41 -14.23 -10.85 4.89
N GLY A 42 -14.28 -12.18 5.01
CA GLY A 42 -13.59 -13.09 4.08
C GLY A 42 -14.03 -12.93 2.61
N GLY A 43 -13.06 -12.77 1.71
CA GLY A 43 -13.26 -12.80 0.25
C GLY A 43 -13.15 -11.46 -0.48
N VAL A 44 -13.17 -10.33 0.22
CA VAL A 44 -13.00 -8.98 -0.38
C VAL A 44 -11.54 -8.50 -0.40
N LEU A 45 -10.69 -9.05 0.47
CA LEU A 45 -9.28 -8.65 0.55
C LEU A 45 -8.49 -9.21 -0.64
N GLN A 46 -7.71 -8.35 -1.27
CA GLN A 46 -6.72 -8.69 -2.29
C GLN A 46 -5.37 -8.14 -1.85
N LEU A 47 -4.40 -9.01 -1.56
CA LEU A 47 -3.09 -8.61 -1.09
C LEU A 47 -2.10 -8.47 -2.26
N ILE A 48 -1.44 -7.32 -2.34
CA ILE A 48 -0.29 -7.07 -3.21
C ILE A 48 0.93 -6.85 -2.34
N ASP A 49 1.84 -7.83 -2.35
CA ASP A 49 3.16 -7.67 -1.77
C ASP A 49 4.16 -7.23 -2.87
N LEU A 50 4.70 -6.02 -2.71
CA LEU A 50 5.63 -5.45 -3.66
C LEU A 50 6.99 -6.14 -3.66
N HIS A 51 7.45 -6.70 -2.54
CA HIS A 51 8.67 -7.49 -2.47
C HIS A 51 8.51 -8.80 -3.23
N VAL A 52 7.35 -9.46 -3.10
CA VAL A 52 7.03 -10.66 -3.87
C VAL A 52 6.95 -10.35 -5.37
N LEU A 53 6.29 -9.25 -5.75
CA LEU A 53 6.24 -8.80 -7.15
C LEU A 53 7.64 -8.48 -7.70
N ALA A 54 8.51 -7.86 -6.89
CA ALA A 54 9.88 -7.56 -7.29
C ALA A 54 10.73 -8.84 -7.42
N ALA A 55 10.55 -9.81 -6.52
CA ALA A 55 11.25 -11.10 -6.57
C ALA A 55 10.86 -11.94 -7.79
N ALA A 56 9.63 -11.80 -8.29
CA ALA A 56 9.15 -12.47 -9.49
C ALA A 56 9.73 -11.89 -10.81
N LEU A 57 10.49 -10.80 -10.76
CA LEU A 57 11.10 -10.21 -11.95
C LEU A 57 12.23 -11.11 -12.47
N THR A 58 12.07 -11.59 -13.71
CA THR A 58 13.01 -12.52 -14.35
C THR A 58 14.34 -11.89 -14.77
N GLN A 59 14.47 -10.56 -14.69
CA GLN A 59 15.67 -9.83 -15.05
C GLN A 59 16.12 -8.91 -13.92
N ALA A 60 17.38 -9.04 -13.50
CA ALA A 60 18.03 -8.09 -12.61
C ALA A 60 18.13 -6.72 -13.30
N PRO A 61 17.40 -5.70 -12.82
CA PRO A 61 17.35 -4.42 -13.52
C PRO A 61 18.70 -3.72 -13.43
N ARG A 62 19.21 -3.23 -14.57
CA ARG A 62 20.53 -2.55 -14.62
C ARG A 62 20.50 -1.09 -14.18
N SER A 63 19.32 -0.53 -13.93
CA SER A 63 19.14 0.84 -13.43
C SER A 63 17.84 0.99 -12.65
N THR A 64 17.79 2.00 -11.76
CA THR A 64 16.59 2.38 -11.00
C THR A 64 15.38 2.68 -11.90
N ASP A 65 15.60 3.29 -13.06
CA ASP A 65 14.56 3.54 -14.07
C ASP A 65 14.01 2.27 -14.71
N ALA A 66 14.86 1.26 -14.88
CA ALA A 66 14.42 -0.06 -15.34
C ALA A 66 13.59 -0.76 -14.25
N VAL A 67 14.01 -0.70 -12.98
CA VAL A 67 13.23 -1.24 -11.85
C VAL A 67 11.85 -0.58 -11.80
N ARG A 68 11.80 0.75 -11.83
CA ARG A 68 10.55 1.52 -11.79
C ARG A 68 9.60 1.13 -12.91
N ARG A 69 10.08 1.03 -14.15
CA ARG A 69 9.24 0.65 -15.30
C ARG A 69 8.71 -0.78 -15.18
N LEU A 70 9.57 -1.72 -14.78
CA LEU A 70 9.19 -3.12 -14.61
C LEU A 70 8.17 -3.29 -13.47
N LEU A 71 8.42 -2.68 -12.31
CA LEU A 71 7.47 -2.68 -11.19
C LEU A 71 6.13 -2.07 -11.61
N LEU A 72 6.13 -0.94 -12.32
CA LEU A 72 4.92 -0.29 -12.78
C LEU A 72 4.14 -1.16 -13.77
N GLN A 73 4.82 -1.85 -14.68
CA GLN A 73 4.19 -2.76 -15.64
C GLN A 73 3.58 -3.98 -14.95
N SER A 74 4.32 -4.62 -14.05
CA SER A 74 3.84 -5.76 -13.27
C SER A 74 2.65 -5.37 -12.39
N LEU A 75 2.72 -4.21 -11.73
CA LEU A 75 1.63 -3.67 -10.92
C LEU A 75 0.36 -3.43 -11.74
N ARG A 76 0.48 -2.80 -12.92
CA ARG A 76 -0.66 -2.59 -13.81
C ARG A 76 -1.31 -3.91 -14.22
N ALA A 77 -0.51 -4.89 -14.63
CA ALA A 77 -1.02 -6.19 -15.00
C ALA A 77 -1.74 -6.88 -13.83
N HIS A 78 -1.16 -6.82 -12.64
CA HIS A 78 -1.75 -7.42 -11.44
C HIS A 78 -3.07 -6.74 -11.06
N LEU A 79 -3.10 -5.41 -11.03
CA LEU A 79 -4.30 -4.62 -10.77
C LEU A 79 -5.40 -4.92 -11.81
N THR A 80 -5.09 -4.94 -13.11
CA THR A 80 -6.08 -5.27 -14.14
C THR A 80 -6.67 -6.67 -13.96
N ASN A 81 -5.83 -7.66 -13.63
CA ASN A 81 -6.30 -9.03 -13.40
C ASN A 81 -7.23 -9.13 -12.17
N MET A 82 -6.91 -8.45 -11.07
CA MET A 82 -7.74 -8.46 -9.87
C MET A 82 -9.07 -7.71 -10.06
N LEU A 83 -9.02 -6.56 -10.74
CA LEU A 83 -10.20 -5.72 -11.01
C LEU A 83 -11.15 -6.31 -12.06
N SER A 84 -10.79 -7.43 -12.69
CA SER A 84 -11.65 -8.12 -13.66
C SER A 84 -12.83 -8.86 -13.00
N GLY A 85 -12.84 -8.98 -11.67
CA GLY A 85 -13.95 -9.58 -10.91
C GLY A 85 -15.11 -8.61 -10.67
N GLU A 86 -16.35 -9.12 -10.77
CA GLU A 86 -17.53 -8.37 -10.33
C GLU A 86 -17.71 -8.53 -8.81
N GLY A 87 -17.16 -7.61 -8.02
CA GLY A 87 -17.28 -7.66 -6.56
C GLY A 87 -16.74 -6.43 -5.83
N GLN A 88 -17.03 -6.35 -4.54
CA GLN A 88 -16.33 -5.42 -3.64
C GLN A 88 -14.89 -5.90 -3.46
N GLN A 89 -13.95 -4.98 -3.44
CA GLN A 89 -12.54 -5.31 -3.28
C GLN A 89 -11.83 -4.31 -2.39
N VAL A 90 -11.01 -4.82 -1.48
CA VAL A 90 -10.05 -4.04 -0.71
C VAL A 90 -8.67 -4.52 -1.08
N VAL A 91 -8.00 -3.74 -1.92
CA VAL A 91 -6.63 -3.98 -2.37
C VAL A 91 -5.69 -3.46 -1.29
N VAL A 92 -5.05 -4.38 -0.58
CA VAL A 92 -4.05 -4.06 0.44
C VAL A 92 -2.67 -4.17 -0.19
N VAL A 93 -1.86 -3.12 -0.05
CA VAL A 93 -0.52 -3.05 -0.65
C VAL A 93 0.52 -3.00 0.46
N THR A 94 1.44 -3.96 0.49
CA THR A 94 2.57 -4.05 1.42
C THR A 94 3.91 -3.91 0.68
N GLY A 95 5.02 -3.74 1.42
CA GLY A 95 6.33 -3.47 0.82
C GLY A 95 6.42 -2.09 0.17
N CYS A 96 5.74 -1.12 0.78
CA CYS A 96 5.60 0.24 0.26
C CYS A 96 6.93 1.00 0.19
N ASP A 97 7.98 0.52 0.89
CA ASP A 97 9.33 1.03 0.78
C ASP A 97 9.83 1.03 -0.68
N LEU A 98 9.48 0.01 -1.48
CA LEU A 98 9.87 -0.07 -2.89
C LEU A 98 9.26 1.05 -3.74
N LEU A 99 8.03 1.48 -3.44
CA LEU A 99 7.39 2.61 -4.15
C LEU A 99 8.19 3.89 -3.91
N SER A 100 8.57 4.14 -2.67
CA SER A 100 9.34 5.33 -2.29
C SER A 100 10.78 5.28 -2.83
N ARG A 101 11.44 4.12 -2.73
CA ARG A 101 12.82 3.90 -3.14
C ARG A 101 13.03 4.09 -4.63
N TYR A 102 12.06 3.66 -5.44
CA TYR A 102 12.13 3.75 -6.90
C TYR A 102 11.27 4.87 -7.48
N LEU A 103 10.65 5.71 -6.64
CA LEU A 103 9.77 6.81 -7.04
C LEU A 103 8.70 6.33 -8.03
N VAL A 104 8.04 5.21 -7.70
CA VAL A 104 7.03 4.58 -8.54
C VAL A 104 5.76 5.43 -8.51
N PRO A 105 5.23 5.87 -9.67
CA PRO A 105 4.00 6.64 -9.72
C PRO A 105 2.82 5.87 -9.13
N LEU A 106 2.06 6.52 -8.24
CA LEU A 106 0.87 5.91 -7.62
C LEU A 106 -0.39 5.97 -8.51
N THR A 107 -0.30 6.59 -9.69
CA THR A 107 -1.42 6.76 -10.64
C THR A 107 -2.23 5.48 -10.86
N PRO A 108 -1.64 4.29 -11.06
CA PRO A 108 -2.43 3.06 -11.28
C PRO A 108 -3.31 2.69 -10.09
N PHE A 109 -2.88 2.97 -8.85
CA PHE A 109 -3.68 2.70 -7.66
C PHE A 109 -4.84 3.67 -7.54
N PHE A 110 -4.62 4.94 -7.90
CA PHE A 110 -5.72 5.90 -8.00
C PHE A 110 -6.71 5.47 -9.07
N GLU A 111 -6.24 5.05 -10.25
CA GLU A 111 -7.08 4.52 -11.35
C GLU A 111 -7.88 3.28 -10.96
N ALA A 112 -7.30 2.41 -10.14
CA ALA A 112 -7.97 1.22 -9.60
C ALA A 112 -9.06 1.57 -8.56
N ALA A 113 -8.87 2.64 -7.78
CA ALA A 113 -9.79 3.01 -6.72
C ALA A 113 -11.12 3.53 -7.27
N SER A 114 -12.21 2.95 -6.77
CA SER A 114 -13.59 3.21 -7.20
C SER A 114 -14.56 3.05 -6.02
N ASP A 115 -15.85 3.30 -6.23
CA ASP A 115 -16.88 3.06 -5.20
C ASP A 115 -16.99 1.58 -4.76
N ARG A 116 -16.36 0.67 -5.51
CA ARG A 116 -16.30 -0.77 -5.21
C ARG A 116 -14.90 -1.29 -4.91
N THR A 117 -13.88 -0.46 -5.07
CA THR A 117 -12.48 -0.83 -4.86
C THR A 117 -11.81 0.20 -3.98
N ALA A 118 -11.45 -0.22 -2.77
CA ALA A 118 -10.57 0.55 -1.90
C ALA A 118 -9.13 0.07 -2.07
N VAL A 119 -8.18 1.00 -2.13
CA VAL A 119 -6.75 0.70 -2.06
C VAL A 119 -6.22 1.18 -0.72
N VAL A 120 -5.55 0.30 0.01
CA VAL A 120 -4.95 0.59 1.31
C VAL A 120 -3.46 0.29 1.24
N PHE A 121 -2.63 1.32 1.33
CA PHE A 121 -1.20 1.15 1.52
C PHE A 121 -0.94 0.87 3.00
N VAL A 122 -0.30 -0.25 3.30
CA VAL A 122 0.11 -0.62 4.65
C VAL A 122 1.60 -0.29 4.78
N VAL A 123 1.91 0.50 5.81
CA VAL A 123 3.27 0.76 6.25
C VAL A 123 3.37 0.22 7.67
N SER A 124 4.14 -0.86 7.83
CA SER A 124 4.33 -1.46 9.15
C SER A 124 5.13 -0.52 10.06
N PRO A 125 4.86 -0.50 11.37
CA PRO A 125 5.69 0.20 12.34
C PRO A 125 7.15 -0.24 12.26
N GLU A 126 7.44 -1.52 11.96
CA GLU A 126 8.80 -2.06 11.78
C GLU A 126 9.52 -1.46 10.57
N GLU A 127 8.79 -1.12 9.50
CA GLU A 127 9.35 -0.41 8.34
C GLU A 127 9.73 1.05 8.67
N THR A 128 9.09 1.63 9.71
CA THR A 128 9.36 2.99 10.20
C THR A 128 10.29 3.05 11.43
N HIS A 129 10.36 1.98 12.24
CA HIS A 129 11.19 1.84 13.43
C HIS A 129 12.33 0.85 13.17
N PHE A 130 13.28 1.23 12.32
CA PHE A 130 14.40 0.33 12.00
C PHE A 130 15.47 0.32 13.10
N GLY A 131 15.45 -0.71 13.95
CA GLY A 131 16.66 -1.27 14.54
C GLY A 131 17.49 -1.94 13.42
N ARG A 132 18.75 -1.51 13.24
CA ARG A 132 19.66 -1.99 12.18
C ARG A 132 19.55 -3.52 11.97
N PRO A 133 19.12 -4.01 10.79
CA PRO A 133 19.26 -5.42 10.47
C PRO A 133 20.75 -5.69 10.29
N THR A 134 21.21 -6.77 10.90
CA THR A 134 22.60 -7.19 10.86
C THR A 134 22.97 -7.52 9.40
N ALA A 135 24.00 -6.84 8.89
CA ALA A 135 24.67 -7.02 7.60
C ALA A 135 23.84 -6.77 6.32
N LEU A 136 23.59 -5.50 6.00
CA LEU A 136 23.37 -5.04 4.62
C LEU A 136 24.70 -4.51 4.04
N PRO A 137 25.03 -4.76 2.76
CA PRO A 137 26.25 -4.25 2.11
C PRO A 137 26.32 -2.71 2.08
N ASP A 138 27.54 -2.15 2.15
CA ASP A 138 27.84 -0.71 2.34
C ASP A 138 27.25 0.26 1.29
N TYR A 139 26.71 -0.24 0.17
CA TYR A 139 26.01 0.58 -0.83
C TYR A 139 24.51 0.77 -0.53
N VAL A 140 24.00 0.18 0.55
CA VAL A 140 22.60 0.29 0.97
C VAL A 140 22.47 1.39 2.04
N SER A 141 22.13 2.61 1.60
CA SER A 141 21.72 3.69 2.50
C SER A 141 20.19 3.75 2.55
N ILE A 142 19.61 3.43 3.70
CA ILE A 142 18.17 3.53 3.96
C ILE A 142 17.92 4.86 4.66
N VAL A 143 17.11 5.72 4.04
CA VAL A 143 16.61 6.94 4.69
C VAL A 143 15.29 6.58 5.42
N PRO A 144 15.23 6.60 6.76
CA PRO A 144 14.16 5.95 7.54
C PRO A 144 12.76 6.58 7.45
N GLN A 145 12.64 7.84 7.03
CA GLN A 145 11.35 8.57 7.01
C GLN A 145 10.74 8.69 5.61
N THR A 146 11.46 8.27 4.58
CA THR A 146 11.08 8.48 3.17
C THR A 146 9.79 7.80 2.74
N PRO A 147 9.46 6.55 3.14
CA PRO A 147 8.26 5.88 2.64
C PRO A 147 6.96 6.57 3.06
N PHE A 148 6.83 6.87 4.35
CA PHE A 148 5.65 7.53 4.90
C PHE A 148 5.50 8.95 4.36
N ASP A 149 6.58 9.75 4.36
CA ASP A 149 6.53 11.14 3.87
C ASP A 149 6.28 11.22 2.37
N TYR A 150 6.85 10.29 1.59
CA TYR A 150 6.57 10.18 0.17
C TYR A 150 5.09 9.87 -0.10
N LEU A 151 4.55 8.83 0.54
CA LEU A 151 3.15 8.45 0.37
C LEU A 151 2.21 9.55 0.87
N ARG A 152 2.54 10.19 1.98
CA ARG A 152 1.83 11.35 2.52
C ARG A 152 1.79 12.51 1.54
N SER A 153 2.90 12.80 0.86
CA SER A 153 2.97 13.88 -0.14
C SER A 153 2.16 13.59 -1.42
N MET A 154 1.90 12.31 -1.70
CA MET A 154 1.24 11.85 -2.94
C MET A 154 -0.23 11.45 -2.75
N ALA A 155 -0.64 11.11 -1.52
CA ALA A 155 -2.01 10.76 -1.19
C ALA A 155 -2.91 12.01 -1.21
N ARG A 156 -3.88 12.05 -2.15
CA ARG A 156 -4.92 13.09 -2.20
C ARG A 156 -6.17 12.77 -1.37
N GLY A 157 -6.13 11.72 -0.55
CA GLY A 157 -7.22 11.23 0.30
C GLY A 157 -6.94 11.42 1.81
N PRO A 158 -7.90 11.08 2.69
CA PRO A 158 -7.70 11.16 4.13
C PRO A 158 -6.64 10.15 4.59
N ILE A 159 -5.58 10.66 5.22
CA ILE A 159 -4.50 9.86 5.81
C ILE A 159 -4.94 9.39 7.21
N VAL A 160 -4.80 8.10 7.50
CA VAL A 160 -5.06 7.52 8.82
C VAL A 160 -3.74 7.15 9.44
N VAL A 161 -3.33 7.90 10.45
CA VAL A 161 -2.19 7.55 11.28
C VAL A 161 -2.77 6.92 12.54
N ASN A 162 -2.35 5.70 12.86
CA ASN A 162 -2.64 5.13 14.15
C ASN A 162 -1.86 5.94 15.20
N ALA A 163 -2.57 6.73 16.01
CA ALA A 163 -1.94 7.60 17.01
C ALA A 163 -1.41 6.81 18.22
N ASP A 164 -1.70 5.52 18.31
CA ASP A 164 -1.37 4.69 19.48
C ASP A 164 0.11 4.30 19.56
N GLU A 165 0.94 4.65 18.56
CA GLU A 165 2.38 4.29 18.53
C GLU A 165 3.34 5.48 18.33
N VAL A 166 2.88 6.73 18.43
CA VAL A 166 3.77 7.93 18.38
C VAL A 166 4.26 8.35 19.77
N SER A 167 4.19 7.46 20.75
CA SER A 167 4.80 7.68 22.07
C SER A 167 5.97 6.72 22.26
N LEU A 168 7.17 7.17 21.89
CA LEU A 168 8.42 7.07 22.67
C LEU A 168 9.59 7.74 21.93
#